data_AF-A0A1S0TX56-F1
#
_entry.id   AF-A0A1S0TX56-F1
#
_cell.length_a   1.000
_cell.length_b   1.000
_cell.length_c   1.000
_cell.angle_alpha   90.00
_cell.angle_beta   90.00
_cell.angle_gamma   90.00
#
_symmetry.space_group_name_H-M   'P 1'
#
loop_
_entity.id
_entity.type
_entity.pdbx_description
1 polymer ?
#
loop_
_entity_poly.entity_id
_entity_poly.type
_entity_poly.pdbx_seq_one_letter_code
_entity_poly.pdbx_strand_id
1 'polypeptide(L)'
;MNLTILSKELCKLSTANQKVNEFTGRLHELHVALNEFQGICIFITQCEKLNGELEGERRSHADELRQINQDINHLEDTFKSLKSGNDARKDSIAQKYREIERDLNHTNEILCESGISETNLLTNEMLFPSQFDEVIDNSAANHLALTTPLVLNQLSHLSFLEMLNRHRNHILEASDRILYTSGGVTATATVSMNSIISAISEPAKMKKCQSCEQLIHRNAPICPRCKTKSRSKYSKRSRKFE
;
A
#
# COMPACT_ATOMS: atom_id res chain seq x y z
N MET A 1 29.82 61.04 -67.82
CA MET A 1 29.30 59.79 -67.22
C MET A 1 27.81 59.71 -67.47
N ASN A 2 27.28 58.56 -67.90
CA ASN A 2 25.88 58.42 -68.30
C ASN A 2 25.02 58.07 -67.05
N LEU A 3 24.35 59.07 -66.47
CA LEU A 3 23.59 58.95 -65.21
C LEU A 3 22.53 57.84 -65.22
N THR A 4 21.96 57.55 -66.39
CA THR A 4 20.92 56.53 -66.58
C THR A 4 21.45 55.11 -66.36
N ILE A 5 22.68 54.83 -66.76
CA ILE A 5 23.33 53.53 -66.55
C ILE A 5 23.61 53.34 -65.05
N LEU A 6 24.14 54.36 -64.38
CA LEU A 6 24.40 54.31 -62.94
C LEU A 6 23.12 54.11 -62.13
N SER A 7 22.04 54.82 -62.47
CA SER A 7 20.73 54.66 -61.82
C SER A 7 20.17 53.23 -61.98
N LYS A 8 20.30 52.64 -63.17
CA LYS A 8 19.87 51.26 -63.43
C LYS A 8 20.66 50.24 -62.59
N GLU A 9 21.98 50.42 -62.48
CA GLU A 9 22.82 49.54 -61.65
C GLU A 9 22.53 49.70 -60.16
N LEU A 10 22.28 50.93 -59.68
CA LEU A 10 21.86 51.18 -58.29
C LEU A 10 20.50 50.52 -57.98
N CYS A 11 19.55 50.55 -58.92
CA CYS A 11 18.25 49.88 -58.76
C CYS A 11 18.39 48.35 -58.67
N LYS A 12 19.27 47.76 -59.49
CA LYS A 12 19.59 46.32 -59.41
C LYS A 12 20.23 45.97 -58.07
N LEU A 13 21.19 46.77 -57.61
CA LEU A 13 21.85 46.58 -56.33
C LEU A 13 20.86 46.67 -55.16
N SER A 14 19.97 47.66 -55.19
CA SER A 14 18.91 47.81 -54.20
C SER A 14 17.96 46.62 -54.18
N THR A 15 17.52 46.14 -55.36
CA THR A 15 16.66 44.95 -55.49
C THR A 15 17.35 43.69 -54.97
N ALA A 16 18.63 43.49 -55.32
CA ALA A 16 19.42 42.38 -54.83
C ALA A 16 19.56 42.42 -53.30
N ASN A 17 19.82 43.59 -52.74
CA ASN A 17 19.94 43.78 -51.29
C ASN A 17 18.62 43.50 -50.57
N GLN A 18 17.49 43.95 -51.12
CA GLN A 18 16.17 43.61 -50.59
C GLN A 18 15.94 42.09 -50.59
N LYS A 19 16.29 41.39 -51.68
CA LYS A 19 16.15 39.94 -51.77
C LYS A 19 17.04 39.19 -50.78
N VAL A 20 18.25 39.67 -50.53
CA VAL A 20 19.13 39.13 -49.49
C VAL A 20 18.48 39.29 -48.12
N ASN A 21 17.95 40.47 -47.79
CA ASN A 21 17.28 40.69 -46.51
C ASN A 21 16.03 39.81 -46.33
N GLU A 22 15.21 39.65 -47.37
CA GLU A 22 14.06 38.74 -47.38
C GLU A 22 14.49 37.28 -47.14
N PHE A 23 15.57 36.84 -47.80
CA PHE A 23 16.13 35.51 -47.62
C PHE A 23 16.68 35.30 -46.21
N THR A 24 17.45 36.26 -45.68
CA THR A 24 17.98 36.21 -44.31
C THR A 24 16.87 36.17 -43.27
N GLY A 25 15.79 36.92 -43.47
CA GLY A 25 14.61 36.86 -42.60
C GLY A 25 13.98 35.46 -42.58
N ARG A 26 13.74 34.87 -43.75
CA ARG A 26 13.20 33.50 -43.85
C ARG A 26 14.13 32.45 -43.25
N LEU A 27 15.44 32.61 -43.44
CA LEU A 27 16.44 31.72 -42.85
C LEU A 27 16.39 31.79 -41.31
N HIS A 28 16.25 32.99 -40.75
CA HIS A 28 16.10 33.17 -39.31
C HIS A 28 14.83 32.51 -38.76
N GLU A 29 13.67 32.72 -39.42
CA GLU A 29 12.41 32.07 -39.06
C GLU A 29 12.54 30.53 -39.06
N LEU A 30 13.20 29.97 -40.08
CA LEU A 30 13.46 28.53 -40.15
C LEU A 30 14.34 28.04 -39.00
N HIS A 31 15.38 28.79 -38.63
CA HIS A 31 16.23 28.44 -37.49
C HIS A 31 15.47 28.45 -36.16
N VAL A 32 14.58 29.43 -35.95
CA VAL A 32 13.72 29.48 -34.76
C VAL A 32 12.80 28.26 -34.71
N ALA A 33 12.10 27.96 -35.81
CA ALA A 33 11.23 26.79 -35.89
C ALA A 33 11.98 25.46 -35.67
N LEU A 34 13.21 25.34 -36.18
CA LEU A 34 14.04 24.15 -35.99
C LEU A 34 14.44 23.97 -34.51
N ASN A 35 14.80 25.06 -33.83
CA ASN A 35 15.14 25.02 -32.41
C ASN A 35 13.92 24.65 -31.55
N GLU A 36 12.74 25.18 -31.86
CA GLU A 36 11.49 24.80 -31.20
C GLU A 36 11.18 23.31 -31.40
N PHE A 37 11.30 22.82 -32.64
CA PHE A 37 11.12 21.41 -32.94
C PHE A 37 12.10 20.52 -32.18
N GLN A 38 13.37 20.91 -32.08
CA GLN A 38 14.36 20.19 -31.28
C GLN A 38 13.97 20.16 -29.79
N GLY A 39 13.46 21.26 -29.25
CA GLY A 39 12.95 21.32 -27.88
C GLY A 39 11.80 20.35 -27.63
N ILE A 40 10.86 20.26 -28.59
CA ILE A 40 9.74 19.31 -28.54
C ILE A 40 10.24 17.86 -28.55
N CYS A 41 11.20 17.53 -29.43
CA CYS A 41 11.78 16.19 -29.49
C CYS A 41 12.41 15.78 -28.16
N ILE A 42 13.18 16.67 -27.52
CA ILE A 42 13.77 16.41 -26.20
C ILE A 42 12.69 16.16 -25.15
N PHE A 43 11.63 16.98 -25.15
CA PHE A 43 10.52 16.82 -24.22
C PHE A 43 9.77 15.49 -24.41
N ILE A 44 9.55 15.06 -25.65
CA ILE A 44 8.94 13.77 -25.97
C ILE A 44 9.80 12.63 -25.42
N THR A 45 11.12 12.66 -25.65
CA THR A 45 12.03 11.64 -25.12
C THR A 45 12.01 11.59 -23.59
N GLN A 46 11.89 12.74 -22.92
CA GLN A 46 11.74 12.79 -21.46
C GLN A 46 10.42 12.17 -20.99
N CYS A 47 9.32 12.44 -21.70
CA CYS A 47 8.02 11.83 -21.41
C CYS A 47 8.06 10.31 -21.59
N GLU A 48 8.68 9.81 -22.65
CA GLU A 48 8.82 8.37 -22.90
C GLU A 48 9.65 7.68 -21.81
N LYS A 49 10.75 8.33 -21.38
CA LYS A 49 11.57 7.83 -20.27
C LYS A 49 10.75 7.73 -18.98
N LEU A 50 10.06 8.80 -18.60
CA LEU A 50 9.22 8.82 -17.39
C LEU A 50 8.12 7.76 -17.46
N ASN A 51 7.49 7.60 -18.62
CA ASN A 51 6.49 6.56 -18.83
C ASN A 51 7.07 5.16 -18.63
N GLY A 52 8.30 4.91 -19.11
CA GLY A 52 9.01 3.65 -18.86
C GLY A 52 9.29 3.40 -17.38
N GLU A 53 9.71 4.43 -16.64
CA GLU A 53 9.94 4.35 -15.19
C GLU A 53 8.64 4.03 -14.43
N LEU A 54 7.54 4.70 -14.77
CA LEU A 54 6.22 4.46 -14.17
C LEU A 54 5.68 3.05 -14.46
N GLU A 55 5.85 2.54 -15.68
CA GLU A 55 5.49 1.16 -15.99
C GLU A 55 6.38 0.14 -15.27
N GLY A 56 7.64 0.50 -15.00
CA GLY A 56 8.54 -0.27 -14.14
C GLY A 56 8.01 -0.36 -12.70
N GLU A 57 7.70 0.79 -12.09
CA GLU A 57 7.15 0.87 -10.74
C GLU A 57 5.81 0.11 -10.63
N ARG A 58 4.91 0.32 -11.60
CA ARG A 58 3.61 -0.39 -11.65
C ARG A 58 3.79 -1.91 -11.68
N ARG A 59 4.81 -2.42 -12.38
CA ARG A 59 5.12 -3.84 -12.42
C ARG A 59 5.68 -4.34 -11.09
N SER A 60 6.61 -3.60 -10.47
CA SER A 60 7.15 -3.92 -9.14
C SER A 60 6.04 -4.05 -8.10
N HIS A 61 5.13 -3.07 -8.04
CA HIS A 61 3.99 -3.12 -7.12
C HIS A 61 3.06 -4.31 -7.40
N ALA A 62 2.87 -4.71 -8.66
CA ALA A 62 2.07 -5.88 -8.98
C ALA A 62 2.71 -7.19 -8.48
N ASP A 63 4.03 -7.30 -8.57
CA ASP A 63 4.79 -8.46 -8.08
C ASP A 63 4.78 -8.52 -6.55
N GLU A 64 4.96 -7.38 -5.87
CA GLU A 64 4.84 -7.28 -4.40
C GLU A 64 3.44 -7.69 -3.92
N LEU A 65 2.38 -7.21 -4.57
CA LEU A 65 1.01 -7.61 -4.24
C LEU A 65 0.79 -9.11 -4.45
N ARG A 66 1.42 -9.71 -5.47
CA ARG A 66 1.35 -11.15 -5.71
C ARG A 66 2.05 -11.92 -4.57
N GLN A 67 3.23 -11.46 -4.14
CA GLN A 67 3.96 -12.06 -3.03
C GLN A 67 3.15 -11.99 -1.72
N ILE A 68 2.60 -10.82 -1.39
CA ILE A 68 1.77 -10.64 -0.18
C ILE A 68 0.59 -11.63 -0.20
N ASN A 69 -0.08 -11.80 -1.34
CA ASN A 69 -1.18 -12.75 -1.45
C ASN A 69 -0.71 -14.20 -1.26
N GLN A 70 0.47 -14.57 -1.75
CA GLN A 70 1.05 -15.90 -1.51
C GLN A 70 1.36 -16.11 -0.03
N ASP A 71 1.95 -15.11 0.62
CA ASP A 71 2.31 -15.16 2.03
C ASP A 71 1.06 -15.26 2.93
N ILE A 72 -0.01 -14.52 2.60
CA ILE A 72 -1.31 -14.64 3.29
C ILE A 72 -1.81 -16.08 3.24
N ASN A 73 -1.85 -16.68 2.05
CA ASN A 73 -2.33 -18.06 1.89
C ASN A 73 -1.45 -19.04 2.70
N HIS A 74 -0.12 -18.89 2.65
CA HIS A 74 0.80 -19.73 3.40
C HIS A 74 0.58 -19.61 4.93
N LEU A 75 0.39 -18.39 5.43
CA LEU A 75 0.11 -18.14 6.85
C LEU A 75 -1.24 -18.71 7.27
N GLU A 76 -2.28 -18.60 6.44
CA GLU A 76 -3.58 -19.20 6.70
C GLU A 76 -3.49 -20.72 6.84
N ASP A 77 -2.73 -21.38 5.96
CA ASP A 77 -2.56 -22.83 6.00
C ASP A 77 -1.71 -23.27 7.20
N THR A 78 -0.68 -22.50 7.55
CA THR A 78 0.11 -22.71 8.78
C THR A 78 -0.79 -22.59 10.02
N PHE A 79 -1.64 -21.58 10.08
CA PHE A 79 -2.55 -21.36 11.20
C PHE A 79 -3.58 -22.48 11.33
N LYS A 80 -4.18 -22.94 10.21
CA LYS A 80 -5.09 -24.09 10.20
C LYS A 80 -4.40 -25.35 10.72
N SER A 81 -3.18 -25.63 10.27
CA SER A 81 -2.39 -26.77 10.74
C SER A 81 -2.12 -26.70 12.24
N LEU A 82 -1.60 -25.57 12.73
CA LEU A 82 -1.36 -25.35 14.16
C LEU A 82 -2.64 -25.49 15.00
N LYS A 83 -3.76 -24.93 14.53
CA LYS A 83 -5.05 -25.01 15.21
C LYS A 83 -5.52 -26.47 15.31
N SER A 84 -5.52 -27.20 14.20
CA SER A 84 -5.90 -28.63 14.19
C SER A 84 -5.01 -29.48 15.09
N GLY A 85 -3.70 -29.20 15.12
CA GLY A 85 -2.76 -29.88 16.02
C GLY A 85 -3.01 -29.57 17.50
N ASN A 86 -3.39 -28.33 17.82
CA ASN A 86 -3.73 -27.93 19.18
C ASN A 86 -5.07 -28.54 19.62
N ASP A 87 -6.09 -28.51 18.77
CA ASP A 87 -7.40 -29.10 19.04
C ASP A 87 -7.26 -30.62 19.27
N ALA A 88 -6.48 -31.33 18.44
CA ALA A 88 -6.17 -32.74 18.64
C ALA A 88 -5.44 -33.01 19.97
N ARG A 89 -4.52 -32.13 20.39
CA ARG A 89 -3.85 -32.23 21.70
C ARG A 89 -4.81 -32.00 22.85
N LYS A 90 -5.69 -31.00 22.75
CA LYS A 90 -6.72 -30.71 23.76
C LYS A 90 -7.66 -31.91 23.91
N ASP A 91 -8.10 -32.50 22.80
CA ASP A 91 -8.95 -33.70 22.81
C ASP A 91 -8.24 -34.90 23.45
N SER A 92 -6.96 -35.10 23.13
CA SER A 92 -6.15 -36.15 23.73
C SER A 92 -5.97 -35.95 25.25
N ILE A 93 -5.74 -34.71 25.69
CA ILE A 93 -5.64 -34.39 27.12
C ILE A 93 -6.99 -34.64 27.79
N ALA A 94 -8.09 -34.09 27.27
CA ALA A 94 -9.43 -34.29 27.82
C ALA A 94 -9.81 -35.77 27.91
N GLN A 95 -9.40 -36.59 26.93
CA GLN A 95 -9.60 -38.05 26.98
C GLN A 95 -8.84 -38.70 28.14
N LYS A 96 -7.56 -38.34 28.35
CA LYS A 96 -6.76 -38.85 29.48
C LYS A 96 -7.35 -38.44 30.83
N TYR A 97 -7.86 -37.20 30.94
CA TYR A 97 -8.54 -36.75 32.15
C TYR A 97 -9.79 -37.62 32.45
N ARG A 98 -10.61 -37.92 31.44
CA ARG A 98 -11.77 -38.82 31.60
C ARG A 98 -11.40 -40.26 31.96
N GLU A 99 -10.24 -40.74 31.50
CA GLU A 99 -9.72 -42.06 31.88
C GLU A 99 -9.33 -42.08 33.35
N ILE A 100 -8.56 -41.09 33.80
CA ILE A 100 -8.14 -40.96 35.21
C ILE A 100 -9.36 -40.82 36.14
N GLU A 101 -10.37 -40.05 35.75
CA GLU A 101 -11.61 -39.91 36.54
C GLU A 101 -12.37 -41.24 36.66
N ARG A 102 -12.42 -42.05 35.60
CA ARG A 102 -13.01 -43.40 35.67
C ARG A 102 -12.22 -44.33 36.57
N ASP A 103 -10.90 -44.34 36.44
CA ASP A 103 -10.02 -45.19 37.25
C ASP A 103 -10.07 -44.78 38.74
N LEU A 104 -10.17 -43.47 39.02
CA LEU A 104 -10.39 -42.91 40.35
C LEU A 104 -11.68 -43.47 40.97
N ASN A 105 -12.80 -43.35 40.25
CA ASN A 105 -14.10 -43.81 40.72
C ASN A 105 -14.09 -45.33 40.98
N HIS A 106 -13.51 -46.10 40.06
CA HIS A 106 -13.38 -47.55 40.21
C HIS A 106 -12.49 -47.94 41.41
N THR A 107 -11.39 -47.22 41.62
CA THR A 107 -10.52 -47.44 42.79
C THR A 107 -11.26 -47.14 44.08
N ASN A 108 -12.03 -46.05 44.12
CA ASN A 108 -12.85 -45.70 45.29
C ASN A 108 -13.92 -46.76 45.59
N GLU A 109 -14.57 -47.33 44.55
CA GLU A 109 -15.50 -48.46 44.72
C GLU A 109 -14.81 -49.66 45.40
N ILE A 110 -13.62 -50.06 44.93
CA ILE A 110 -12.85 -51.16 45.53
C ILE A 110 -12.43 -50.87 46.98
N LEU A 111 -12.05 -49.62 47.29
CA LEU A 111 -11.68 -49.21 48.65
C LEU A 111 -12.88 -49.32 49.60
N CYS A 112 -14.06 -48.89 49.15
CA CYS A 112 -15.31 -49.05 49.90
C CYS A 112 -15.64 -50.53 50.15
N GLU A 113 -15.54 -51.39 49.11
CA GLU A 113 -15.75 -52.84 49.24
C GLU A 113 -14.77 -53.50 50.21
N SER A 114 -13.57 -52.93 50.35
CA SER A 114 -12.53 -53.40 51.27
C SER A 114 -12.69 -52.90 52.71
N GLY A 115 -13.75 -52.14 53.01
CA GLY A 115 -14.06 -51.63 54.36
C GLY A 115 -13.38 -50.32 54.74
N ILE A 116 -12.84 -49.57 53.77
CA ILE A 116 -12.27 -48.24 54.01
C ILE A 116 -13.40 -47.20 54.14
N SER A 117 -13.35 -46.37 55.19
CA SER A 117 -14.30 -45.28 55.43
C SER A 117 -14.28 -44.23 54.32
N GLU A 118 -15.46 -43.69 53.95
CA GLU A 118 -15.64 -42.65 52.91
C GLU A 118 -14.73 -41.42 53.09
N THR A 119 -14.32 -41.11 54.33
CA THR A 119 -13.41 -40.01 54.66
C THR A 119 -11.99 -40.19 54.13
N ASN A 120 -11.59 -41.40 53.72
CA ASN A 120 -10.24 -41.72 53.22
C ASN A 120 -10.23 -42.05 51.71
N LEU A 121 -11.33 -41.80 51.00
CA LEU A 121 -11.39 -42.00 49.56
C LEU A 121 -10.54 -40.96 48.83
N LEU A 122 -10.07 -41.34 47.64
CA LEU A 122 -9.32 -40.45 46.77
C LEU A 122 -10.27 -39.37 46.25
N THR A 123 -9.88 -38.10 46.40
CA THR A 123 -10.65 -36.94 45.91
C THR A 123 -10.04 -36.36 44.65
N ASN A 124 -10.86 -35.72 43.82
CA ASN A 124 -10.40 -35.01 42.63
C ASN A 124 -9.31 -33.97 42.97
N GLU A 125 -9.37 -33.33 44.14
CA GLU A 125 -8.33 -32.38 44.58
C GLU A 125 -6.94 -33.01 44.80
N MET A 126 -6.85 -34.31 45.13
CA MET A 126 -5.57 -35.00 45.27
C MET A 126 -4.90 -35.30 43.91
N LEU A 127 -5.66 -35.32 42.82
CA LEU A 127 -5.18 -35.62 41.47
C LEU A 127 -4.98 -34.37 40.60
N PHE A 128 -5.62 -33.25 40.96
CA PHE A 128 -5.58 -32.00 40.20
C PHE A 128 -4.98 -30.87 41.04
N PRO A 129 -3.67 -30.58 40.90
CA PRO A 129 -3.12 -29.33 41.39
C PRO A 129 -3.82 -28.18 40.67
N SER A 130 -4.27 -27.17 41.41
CA SER A 130 -4.91 -25.92 40.95
C SER A 130 -4.12 -25.09 39.91
N GLN A 131 -2.99 -25.62 39.42
CA GLN A 131 -2.10 -25.00 38.44
C GLN A 131 -2.55 -25.24 36.98
N PHE A 132 -3.50 -26.14 36.72
CA PHE A 132 -3.93 -26.45 35.35
C PHE A 132 -4.96 -25.46 34.77
N ASP A 133 -5.78 -24.81 35.59
CA ASP A 133 -6.76 -23.81 35.14
C ASP A 133 -6.09 -22.53 34.62
N GLU A 134 -4.91 -22.17 35.13
CA GLU A 134 -4.16 -20.98 34.67
C GLU A 134 -3.59 -21.14 33.25
N VAL A 135 -3.37 -22.36 32.75
CA VAL A 135 -2.67 -22.58 31.48
C VAL A 135 -3.61 -22.45 30.27
N ILE A 136 -4.91 -22.69 30.46
CA ILE A 136 -5.88 -22.70 29.35
C ILE A 136 -6.33 -21.27 28.99
N ASP A 137 -6.46 -20.36 29.97
CA ASP A 137 -6.89 -18.98 29.74
C ASP A 137 -5.75 -18.01 29.40
N ASN A 138 -4.54 -18.23 29.95
CA ASN A 138 -3.39 -17.34 29.69
C ASN A 138 -2.84 -17.43 28.25
N SER A 139 -3.25 -18.43 27.47
CA SER A 139 -2.83 -18.61 26.07
C SER A 139 -3.53 -17.63 25.11
N ALA A 140 -4.78 -17.26 25.37
CA ALA A 140 -5.54 -16.36 24.50
C ALA A 140 -5.14 -14.89 24.67
N ALA A 141 -4.77 -14.48 25.88
CA ALA A 141 -4.37 -13.10 26.18
C ALA A 141 -2.90 -12.80 25.84
N ASN A 142 -1.99 -13.78 25.99
CA ASN A 142 -0.55 -13.55 25.80
C ASN A 142 -0.09 -13.59 24.32
N HIS A 143 -0.87 -14.17 23.41
CA HIS A 143 -0.47 -14.27 22.00
C HIS A 143 -0.53 -12.93 21.24
N LEU A 144 -1.23 -11.91 21.76
CA LEU A 144 -1.26 -10.57 21.18
C LEU A 144 -0.15 -9.65 21.71
N ALA A 145 0.43 -9.96 22.89
CA ALA A 145 1.38 -9.08 23.58
C ALA A 145 2.84 -9.59 23.55
N LEU A 146 3.08 -10.92 23.52
CA LEU A 146 4.44 -11.49 23.49
C LEU A 146 4.99 -11.79 22.09
N THR A 147 4.15 -11.78 21.06
CA THR A 147 4.59 -11.97 19.67
C THR A 147 5.16 -10.70 19.04
N THR A 148 4.90 -9.52 19.61
CA THR A 148 5.36 -8.25 19.04
C THR A 148 6.86 -7.98 19.23
N PRO A 149 7.51 -8.33 20.36
CA PRO A 149 8.97 -8.12 20.51
C PRO A 149 9.81 -9.33 20.09
N LEU A 150 9.35 -10.56 20.34
CA LEU A 150 10.19 -11.77 20.17
C LEU A 150 10.22 -12.23 18.70
N VAL A 151 9.10 -12.13 17.98
CA VAL A 151 9.05 -12.40 16.54
C VAL A 151 9.83 -11.33 15.77
N LEU A 152 9.80 -10.06 16.22
CA LEU A 152 10.59 -9.00 15.60
C LEU A 152 12.10 -9.19 15.79
N ASN A 153 12.53 -9.79 16.91
CA ASN A 153 13.94 -10.05 17.18
C ASN A 153 14.47 -11.27 16.40
N GLN A 154 13.62 -12.27 16.11
CA GLN A 154 13.97 -13.42 15.27
C GLN A 154 13.84 -13.16 13.76
N LEU A 155 13.07 -12.15 13.34
CA LEU A 155 12.96 -11.72 11.95
C LEU A 155 14.01 -10.67 11.55
N SER A 156 14.93 -10.32 12.46
CA SER A 156 16.06 -9.40 12.20
C SER A 156 17.00 -9.87 11.08
N HIS A 157 16.90 -11.13 10.66
CA HIS A 157 17.66 -11.68 9.54
C HIS A 157 16.95 -11.60 8.17
N LEU A 158 15.71 -11.09 8.11
CA LEU A 158 15.01 -10.90 6.84
C LEU A 158 15.28 -9.49 6.31
N SER A 159 16.07 -9.40 5.24
CA SER A 159 16.41 -8.18 4.49
C SER A 159 15.20 -7.29 4.16
N PHE A 160 14.00 -7.88 4.08
CA PHE A 160 12.74 -7.21 3.85
C PHE A 160 12.32 -6.26 4.97
N LEU A 161 12.48 -6.64 6.25
CA LEU A 161 12.13 -5.75 7.37
C LEU A 161 13.14 -4.60 7.51
N GLU A 162 14.40 -4.84 7.19
CA GLU A 162 15.43 -3.80 7.14
C GLU A 162 15.17 -2.80 6.01
N MET A 163 14.67 -3.29 4.86
CA MET A 163 14.22 -2.46 3.74
C MET A 163 13.00 -1.60 4.10
N LEU A 164 11.99 -2.16 4.78
CA LEU A 164 10.82 -1.42 5.25
C LEU A 164 11.18 -0.36 6.30
N ASN A 165 12.09 -0.66 7.23
CA ASN A 165 12.59 0.31 8.19
C ASN A 165 13.42 1.42 7.53
N ARG A 166 14.23 1.11 6.49
CA ARG A 166 14.92 2.14 5.69
C ARG A 166 13.94 3.03 4.94
N HIS A 167 12.87 2.48 4.37
CA HIS A 167 11.85 3.26 3.67
C HIS A 167 11.08 4.20 4.62
N ARG A 168 10.75 3.71 5.82
CA ARG A 168 10.11 4.52 6.88
C ARG A 168 11.00 5.69 7.32
N ASN A 169 12.30 5.45 7.52
CA ASN A 169 13.23 6.52 7.89
C ASN A 169 13.48 7.51 6.75
N HIS A 170 13.51 7.07 5.49
CA HIS A 170 13.61 7.95 4.33
C HIS A 170 12.40 8.89 4.17
N ILE A 171 11.19 8.41 4.49
CA ILE A 171 9.96 9.21 4.43
C ILE A 171 9.91 10.26 5.56
N LEU A 172 10.43 9.93 6.74
CA LEU A 172 10.55 10.85 7.86
C LEU A 172 11.66 11.90 7.64
N GLU A 173 12.83 11.51 7.14
CA GLU A 173 13.92 12.45 6.80
C GLU A 173 13.60 13.36 5.61
N ALA A 174 12.83 12.87 4.63
CA ALA A 174 12.33 13.69 3.52
C ALA A 174 11.33 14.76 4.00
N SER A 175 10.65 14.53 5.12
CA SER A 175 9.73 15.50 5.73
C SER A 175 10.48 16.63 6.45
N ASP A 176 11.64 16.33 7.06
CA ASP A 176 12.46 17.32 7.79
C ASP A 176 13.35 18.18 6.87
N ARG A 177 13.65 17.72 5.64
CA ARG A 177 14.41 18.50 4.65
C ARG A 177 13.62 19.60 3.93
N ILE A 178 12.30 19.65 4.06
CA ILE A 178 11.46 20.67 3.40
C ILE A 178 11.30 21.95 4.26
N LEU A 179 11.73 21.96 5.53
CA LEU A 179 11.50 23.09 6.43
C LEU A 179 12.68 24.08 6.60
N TYR A 180 13.86 23.80 6.03
CA TYR A 180 15.04 24.66 6.18
C TYR A 180 15.73 24.96 4.85
N THR A 181 15.04 25.64 3.91
CA THR A 181 15.73 26.38 2.85
C THR A 181 14.87 27.56 2.37
N SER A 182 14.64 28.51 3.27
CA SER A 182 14.15 29.85 2.93
C SER A 182 15.25 30.87 3.21
N GLY A 183 15.86 31.37 2.14
CA GLY A 183 16.82 32.47 2.20
C GLY A 183 17.53 32.72 0.88
N GLY A 184 16.99 33.61 0.04
CA GLY A 184 17.78 34.30 -1.00
C GLY A 184 17.23 34.25 -2.44
N VAL A 185 16.37 35.22 -2.77
CA VAL A 185 16.22 35.95 -4.06
C VAL A 185 16.81 35.35 -5.35
N THR A 186 15.95 35.08 -6.35
CA THR A 186 15.76 35.92 -7.56
C THR A 186 14.65 35.34 -8.45
N ALA A 187 13.89 36.23 -9.07
CA ALA A 187 12.63 35.95 -9.74
C ALA A 187 12.80 35.44 -11.17
N THR A 188 12.13 34.34 -11.53
CA THR A 188 11.42 34.16 -12.81
C THR A 188 10.47 32.96 -12.74
N ALA A 189 9.22 33.22 -13.11
CA ALA A 189 8.05 32.35 -13.28
C ALA A 189 8.25 30.82 -13.18
N THR A 190 7.79 30.24 -12.07
CA THR A 190 7.48 28.81 -11.95
C THR A 190 5.97 28.63 -11.86
N VAL A 191 5.42 27.81 -12.76
CA VAL A 191 4.05 27.32 -12.70
C VAL A 191 3.86 26.56 -11.39
N SER A 192 2.85 26.95 -10.62
CA SER A 192 2.59 26.47 -9.27
C SER A 192 2.28 24.97 -9.24
N MET A 193 3.26 24.17 -8.82
CA MET A 193 3.12 22.74 -8.52
C MET A 193 2.31 22.46 -7.23
N ASN A 194 1.83 23.50 -6.55
CA ASN A 194 1.09 23.39 -5.29
C ASN A 194 -0.32 22.79 -5.47
N SER A 195 -0.85 22.73 -6.70
CA SER A 195 -2.18 22.13 -6.94
C SER A 195 -2.20 20.61 -6.90
N ILE A 196 -1.06 19.92 -7.05
CA ILE A 196 -1.03 18.45 -7.11
C ILE A 196 -0.96 17.85 -5.69
N ILE A 197 -0.30 18.52 -4.75
CA ILE A 197 -0.13 18.03 -3.37
C ILE A 197 -1.44 18.12 -2.56
N SER A 198 -2.35 19.03 -2.91
CA SER A 198 -3.69 19.08 -2.28
C SER A 198 -4.63 17.94 -2.71
N ALA A 199 -4.31 17.20 -3.78
CA ALA A 199 -5.16 16.10 -4.26
C ALA A 199 -4.90 14.76 -3.54
N ILE A 200 -3.76 14.61 -2.86
CA ILE A 200 -3.36 13.38 -2.17
C ILE A 200 -3.87 13.36 -0.70
N SER A 201 -4.43 14.48 -0.23
CA SER A 201 -5.00 14.64 1.12
C SER A 201 -6.48 15.00 1.10
N GLU A 202 -7.25 14.61 0.08
CA GLU A 202 -8.71 14.67 0.19
C GLU A 202 -9.17 13.40 0.94
N PRO A 203 -9.65 13.48 2.20
CA PRO A 203 -10.18 12.32 2.90
C PRO A 203 -11.27 11.72 2.03
N ALA A 204 -11.09 10.47 1.63
CA ALA A 204 -11.91 9.81 0.63
C ALA A 204 -13.41 10.00 0.97
N LYS A 205 -14.11 10.81 0.17
CA LYS A 205 -15.52 11.16 0.42
C LYS A 205 -16.30 9.85 0.56
N MET A 206 -16.90 9.62 1.73
CA MET A 206 -17.65 8.41 2.03
C MET A 206 -19.15 8.62 1.75
N LYS A 207 -19.86 7.53 1.45
CA LYS A 207 -21.33 7.47 1.36
C LYS A 207 -21.85 6.37 2.27
N LYS A 208 -23.06 6.49 2.80
CA LYS A 208 -23.74 5.39 3.49
C LYS A 208 -24.32 4.41 2.45
N CYS A 209 -24.22 3.11 2.72
CA CYS A 209 -24.94 2.10 1.97
C CYS A 209 -26.45 2.28 2.13
N GLN A 210 -27.23 2.16 1.06
CA GLN A 210 -28.69 2.28 1.12
C GLN A 210 -29.40 1.07 1.76
N SER A 211 -28.68 -0.04 1.95
CA SER A 211 -29.24 -1.31 2.46
C SER A 211 -28.87 -1.54 3.92
N CYS A 212 -27.59 -1.39 4.29
CA CYS A 212 -27.11 -1.65 5.66
C CYS A 212 -26.52 -0.42 6.35
N GLU A 213 -26.64 0.78 5.76
CA GLU A 213 -26.18 2.06 6.30
C GLU A 213 -24.67 2.22 6.59
N GLN A 214 -23.87 1.17 6.36
CA GLN A 214 -22.41 1.22 6.53
C GLN A 214 -21.77 2.30 5.66
N LEU A 215 -20.78 3.01 6.21
CA LEU A 215 -19.93 3.93 5.47
C LEU A 215 -19.05 3.16 4.47
N ILE A 216 -19.17 3.51 3.19
CA ILE A 216 -18.41 2.95 2.08
C ILE A 216 -17.83 4.08 1.22
N HIS A 217 -16.79 3.78 0.44
CA HIS A 217 -16.23 4.75 -0.50
C HIS A 217 -17.30 5.29 -1.47
N ARG A 218 -17.31 6.60 -1.79
CA ARG A 218 -18.36 7.22 -2.64
C ARG A 218 -18.49 6.58 -4.02
N ASN A 219 -17.39 6.06 -4.56
CA ASN A 219 -17.36 5.37 -5.85
C ASN A 219 -17.47 3.83 -5.75
N ALA A 220 -17.69 3.26 -4.55
CA ALA A 220 -17.86 1.81 -4.41
C ALA A 220 -19.12 1.33 -5.16
N PRO A 221 -19.00 0.39 -6.12
CA PRO A 221 -20.14 -0.12 -6.88
C PRO A 221 -20.99 -1.10 -6.07
N ILE A 222 -20.40 -1.77 -5.07
CA ILE A 222 -21.03 -2.78 -4.23
C ILE A 222 -20.63 -2.54 -2.77
N CYS A 223 -21.55 -2.72 -1.83
CA CYS A 223 -21.23 -2.67 -0.41
C CYS A 223 -20.40 -3.91 0.01
N PRO A 224 -19.24 -3.77 0.68
CA PRO A 224 -18.44 -4.92 1.11
C PRO A 224 -19.14 -5.74 2.21
N ARG A 225 -20.02 -5.12 3.01
CA ARG A 225 -20.76 -5.79 4.10
C ARG A 225 -21.95 -6.59 3.59
N CYS A 226 -22.92 -5.96 2.92
CA CYS A 226 -24.17 -6.60 2.52
C CYS A 226 -24.23 -7.03 1.04
N LYS A 227 -23.17 -6.76 0.25
CA LYS A 227 -23.06 -7.08 -1.18
C LYS A 227 -24.17 -6.46 -2.07
N THR A 228 -25.01 -5.57 -1.54
CA THR A 228 -26.00 -4.84 -2.34
C THR A 228 -25.32 -3.79 -3.23
N LYS A 229 -25.79 -3.62 -4.47
CA LYS A 229 -25.33 -2.58 -5.39
C LYS A 229 -25.57 -1.19 -4.79
N SER A 230 -24.54 -0.35 -4.76
CA SER A 230 -24.64 1.01 -4.25
C SER A 230 -24.83 1.99 -5.40
N ARG A 231 -26.02 2.61 -5.49
CA ARG A 231 -26.29 3.67 -6.46
C ARG A 231 -25.95 5.04 -5.86
N SER A 232 -25.23 5.88 -6.58
CA SER A 232 -25.05 7.28 -6.19
C SER A 232 -26.38 8.03 -6.38
N LYS A 233 -26.78 8.87 -5.40
CA LYS A 233 -28.02 9.66 -5.47
C LYS A 233 -28.02 10.71 -6.59
N TYR A 234 -26.86 11.08 -7.11
CA TYR A 234 -26.72 11.98 -8.26
C TYR A 234 -26.38 11.14 -9.49
N SER A 235 -27.36 10.95 -10.37
CA SER A 235 -27.14 10.44 -11.72
C SER A 235 -26.32 11.48 -12.50
N LYS A 236 -25.34 11.03 -13.29
CA LYS A 236 -24.67 11.90 -14.26
C LYS A 236 -25.76 12.52 -15.14
N ARG A 237 -25.86 13.86 -15.15
CA ARG A 237 -26.69 14.60 -16.12
C ARG A 237 -26.41 14.04 -17.51
N SER A 238 -27.44 13.54 -18.17
CA SER A 238 -27.40 13.18 -19.59
C SER A 238 -26.93 14.42 -20.36
N ARG A 239 -25.81 14.31 -21.08
CA ARG A 239 -25.46 15.33 -22.08
C ARG A 239 -26.52 15.21 -23.17
N LYS A 240 -27.38 16.23 -23.30
CA LYS A 240 -28.16 16.41 -24.52
C LYS A 240 -27.14 16.72 -25.62
N PHE A 241 -27.07 15.86 -26.63
CA PHE A 241 -26.48 16.24 -27.91
C PHE A 241 -27.51 17.17 -28.57
N GLU A 242 -27.09 18.40 -28.81
CA GLU A 242 -27.74 19.38 -29.69
C GLU A 242 -26.76 19.64 -30.83
#